data_AF-A0A923D6T5-F1
#
_entry.id   AF-A0A923D6T5-F1
#
_cell.length_a   1.000
_cell.length_b   1.000
_cell.length_c   1.000
_cell.angle_alpha   90.00
_cell.angle_beta   90.00
_cell.angle_gamma   90.00
#
_symmetry.space_group_name_H-M   'P 1'
#
loop_
_entity.id
_entity.type
_entity.pdbx_description
1 polymer ?
#
loop_
_entity_poly.entity_id
_entity_poly.type
_entity_poly.pdbx_seq_one_letter_code
_entity_poly.pdbx_strand_id
1 'polypeptide(L)'
;MQGRGRLAEISFQKAVSEIKSSGDIRLLQIAHLTRYALQVAVLESFDDQDYRKLEAIEPHPENIYFHAFLKGAFDRMDEPSLPPQYRLFLRACKSGKQSEIDIAIMTMEDPLSRLIAVGLAVQKQLYQETTLKAAIRTASEQGWKKALLVYLKKLRDFYTAGGEREKADLTQQKIDLIK
;
A
#
# COMPACT_ATOMS: atom_id res chain seq x y z
N MET A 1 -13.69 9.42 -13.95
CA MET A 1 -13.43 9.02 -12.54
C MET A 1 -13.01 10.17 -11.61
N GLN A 2 -12.79 11.40 -12.08
CA GLN A 2 -12.34 12.52 -11.22
C GLN A 2 -13.30 12.86 -10.05
N GLY A 3 -14.60 12.58 -10.18
CA GLY A 3 -15.58 12.89 -9.14
C GLY A 3 -15.43 12.10 -7.83
N ARG A 4 -15.11 10.79 -7.88
CA ARG A 4 -14.99 9.97 -6.66
C ARG A 4 -13.72 10.26 -5.86
N GLY A 5 -12.61 10.56 -6.53
CA GLY A 5 -11.37 10.99 -5.87
C GLY A 5 -11.54 12.33 -5.15
N ARG A 6 -12.22 13.29 -5.79
CA ARG A 6 -12.53 14.59 -5.18
C ARG A 6 -13.46 14.48 -3.97
N LEU A 7 -14.44 13.58 -4.02
CA LEU A 7 -15.32 13.30 -2.88
C LEU A 7 -14.57 12.63 -1.71
N ALA A 8 -13.69 11.66 -1.99
CA ALA A 8 -12.86 11.03 -0.96
C ALA A 8 -11.93 12.05 -0.28
N GLU A 9 -11.35 12.96 -1.05
CA GLU A 9 -10.53 14.05 -0.52
C GLU A 9 -11.36 14.98 0.38
N ILE A 10 -12.55 15.41 -0.05
CA ILE A 10 -13.44 16.26 0.76
C ILE A 10 -13.82 15.56 2.07
N SER A 11 -14.18 14.28 2.03
CA SER A 11 -14.51 13.50 3.23
C SER A 11 -13.32 13.37 4.18
N PHE A 12 -12.12 13.15 3.65
CA PHE A 12 -10.89 13.11 4.45
C PHE A 12 -10.61 14.46 5.12
N GLN A 13 -10.69 15.56 4.38
CA GLN A 13 -10.48 16.90 4.92
C GLN A 13 -11.50 17.25 6.01
N LYS A 14 -12.76 16.81 5.85
CA LYS A 14 -13.80 16.97 6.87
C LYS A 14 -13.47 16.19 8.14
N ALA A 15 -13.12 14.91 8.03
CA ALA A 15 -12.72 14.10 9.18
C ALA A 15 -11.50 14.68 9.91
N VAL A 16 -10.49 15.16 9.17
CA VAL A 16 -9.32 15.86 9.73
C VAL A 16 -9.73 17.16 10.44
N SER A 17 -10.66 17.93 9.89
CA SER A 17 -11.16 19.15 10.53
C SER A 17 -11.88 18.85 11.84
N GLU A 18 -12.67 17.78 11.90
CA GLU A 18 -13.37 17.35 13.12
C GLU A 18 -12.36 16.88 14.18
N ILE A 19 -11.35 16.10 13.82
CA ILE A 19 -10.28 15.69 14.74
C ILE A 19 -9.46 16.89 15.22
N LYS A 20 -9.17 17.87 14.34
CA LYS A 20 -8.48 19.11 14.76
C LYS A 20 -9.27 19.87 15.84
N SER A 21 -10.60 19.82 15.78
CA SER A 21 -11.44 20.46 16.80
C SER A 21 -11.39 19.77 18.17
N SER A 22 -11.02 18.48 18.24
CA SER A 22 -10.79 17.77 19.50
C SER A 22 -9.38 17.96 20.07
N GLY A 23 -8.42 18.43 19.26
CA GLY A 23 -7.03 18.64 19.66
C GLY A 23 -6.19 17.36 19.78
N ASP A 24 -6.70 16.21 19.35
CA ASP A 24 -5.99 14.92 19.45
C ASP A 24 -4.96 14.76 18.32
N ILE A 25 -3.71 15.12 18.60
CA ILE A 25 -2.59 15.07 17.64
C ILE A 25 -2.29 13.62 17.22
N ARG A 26 -2.38 12.65 18.14
CA ARG A 26 -2.17 11.24 17.82
C ARG A 26 -3.17 10.75 16.78
N LEU A 27 -4.45 11.13 16.94
CA LEU A 27 -5.50 10.74 16.01
C LEU A 27 -5.32 11.41 14.64
N LEU A 28 -4.83 12.66 14.60
CA LEU A 28 -4.45 13.31 13.33
C LEU A 28 -3.32 12.55 12.63
N GLN A 29 -2.28 12.16 13.37
CA GLN A 29 -1.19 11.36 12.83
C GLN A 29 -1.70 10.04 12.24
N ILE A 30 -2.56 9.33 12.97
CA ILE A 30 -3.17 8.07 12.49
C ILE A 30 -3.96 8.32 11.21
N ALA A 31 -4.78 9.37 11.14
CA ALA A 31 -5.54 9.70 9.93
C ALA A 31 -4.63 9.91 8.70
N HIS A 32 -3.53 10.65 8.86
CA HIS A 32 -2.53 10.83 7.80
C HIS A 32 -1.87 9.51 7.40
N LEU A 33 -1.45 8.69 8.36
CA LEU A 33 -0.84 7.39 8.09
C LEU A 33 -1.79 6.41 7.40
N THR A 34 -3.07 6.41 7.77
CA THR A 34 -4.11 5.62 7.08
C THR A 34 -4.25 6.06 5.63
N ARG A 35 -4.27 7.37 5.35
CA ARG A 35 -4.29 7.88 3.97
C ARG A 35 -3.07 7.41 3.18
N TYR A 36 -1.88 7.50 3.76
CA TYR A 36 -0.64 7.05 3.10
C TYR A 36 -0.65 5.54 2.84
N ALA A 37 -1.11 4.74 3.79
CA ALA A 37 -1.26 3.30 3.62
C ALA A 37 -2.21 2.95 2.47
N LEU A 38 -3.34 3.66 2.34
CA LEU A 38 -4.27 3.49 1.22
C LEU A 38 -3.64 3.89 -0.12
N GLN A 39 -2.83 4.96 -0.16
CA GLN A 39 -2.10 5.37 -1.36
C GLN A 39 -1.06 4.32 -1.77
N VAL A 40 -0.29 3.79 -0.82
CA VAL A 40 0.65 2.68 -1.03
C VAL A 40 -0.07 1.44 -1.59
N ALA A 41 -1.23 1.08 -1.02
CA ALA A 41 -2.03 -0.06 -1.45
C ALA A 41 -2.50 0.04 -2.92
N VAL A 42 -2.57 1.26 -3.47
CA VAL A 42 -2.93 1.52 -4.88
C VAL A 42 -1.77 2.09 -5.69
N LEU A 43 -0.53 1.80 -5.28
CA LEU A 43 0.72 2.20 -5.96
C LEU A 43 0.83 3.71 -6.25
N GLU A 44 0.22 4.53 -5.40
CA GLU A 44 0.33 5.99 -5.46
C GLU A 44 1.41 6.48 -4.49
N SER A 45 2.23 7.43 -4.95
CA SER A 45 3.13 8.17 -4.06
C SER A 45 2.32 9.09 -3.14
N PHE A 46 2.84 9.32 -1.94
CA PHE A 46 2.25 10.25 -0.97
C PHE A 46 3.26 11.30 -0.53
N ASP A 47 2.75 12.47 -0.15
CA ASP A 47 3.49 13.55 0.49
C ASP A 47 3.32 13.47 2.01
N ASP A 48 4.44 13.43 2.74
CA ASP A 48 4.52 13.24 4.18
C ASP A 48 4.67 14.56 4.97
N GLN A 49 4.63 15.72 4.31
CA GLN A 49 4.89 17.02 4.95
C GLN A 49 3.96 17.30 6.14
N ASP A 50 2.67 17.03 6.02
CA ASP A 50 1.72 17.28 7.11
C ASP A 50 1.91 16.35 8.30
N TYR A 51 2.18 15.07 8.05
CA TYR A 51 2.52 14.13 9.11
C TYR A 51 3.80 14.55 9.84
N ARG A 52 4.85 14.98 9.12
CA ARG A 52 6.11 15.44 9.73
C ARG A 52 5.93 16.64 10.65
N LYS A 53 5.02 17.58 10.32
CA LYS A 53 4.69 18.70 11.21
C LYS A 53 4.07 18.19 12.52
N LEU A 54 3.16 17.23 12.43
CA LEU A 54 2.53 16.63 13.61
C LEU A 54 3.53 15.81 14.44
N GLU A 55 4.39 15.03 13.77
CA GLU A 55 5.48 14.26 14.40
C GLU A 55 6.44 15.16 15.19
N ALA A 56 6.79 16.32 14.64
CA ALA A 56 7.67 17.29 15.29
C ALA A 56 7.03 17.96 16.52
N ILE A 57 5.70 18.06 16.57
CA ILE A 57 4.96 18.60 17.71
C ILE A 57 4.84 17.55 18.82
N GLU A 58 4.39 16.35 18.47
CA GLU A 58 4.15 15.28 19.43
C GLU A 58 4.59 13.91 18.86
N PRO A 59 5.83 13.46 19.16
CA PRO A 59 6.33 12.22 18.61
C PRO A 59 5.68 10.99 19.26
N HIS A 60 5.13 10.11 18.43
CA HIS A 60 4.64 8.80 18.86
C HIS A 60 5.44 7.68 18.18
N PRO A 61 6.22 6.87 18.93
CA PRO A 61 7.11 5.87 18.34
C PRO A 61 6.42 4.91 17.37
N GLU A 62 5.25 4.38 17.72
CA GLU A 62 4.48 3.47 16.85
C GLU A 62 4.14 4.11 15.49
N ASN A 63 3.71 5.37 15.49
CA ASN A 63 3.38 6.11 14.28
C ASN A 63 4.64 6.38 13.45
N ILE A 64 5.76 6.72 14.10
CA ILE A 64 7.05 6.97 13.43
C ILE A 64 7.54 5.70 12.74
N TYR A 65 7.46 4.54 13.42
CA TYR A 65 7.85 3.26 12.82
C TYR A 65 6.93 2.87 11.67
N PHE A 66 5.62 3.06 11.82
CA PHE A 66 4.69 2.77 10.72
C PHE A 66 4.87 3.73 9.54
N HIS A 67 5.17 5.01 9.79
CA HIS A 67 5.53 5.97 8.75
C HIS A 67 6.79 5.52 7.99
N ALA A 68 7.86 5.17 8.71
CA ALA A 68 9.10 4.64 8.11
C ALA A 68 8.83 3.37 7.30
N PHE A 69 7.91 2.52 7.76
CA PHE A 69 7.46 1.34 7.04
C PHE A 69 6.77 1.67 5.72
N LEU A 70 5.84 2.65 5.72
CA LEU A 70 5.18 3.11 4.50
C LEU A 70 6.14 3.79 3.51
N LYS A 71 7.26 4.35 3.98
CA LYS A 71 8.36 4.85 3.14
C LYS A 71 9.29 3.74 2.64
N GLY A 72 9.11 2.51 3.13
CA GLY A 72 9.93 1.35 2.81
C GLY A 72 11.32 1.35 3.47
N ALA A 73 11.51 1.95 4.64
CA ALA A 73 12.82 2.00 5.31
C ALA A 73 13.20 0.66 5.99
N PHE A 74 12.98 -0.48 5.32
CA PHE A 74 13.04 -1.84 5.88
C PHE A 74 14.33 -2.16 6.63
N ASP A 75 15.48 -1.75 6.10
CA ASP A 75 16.80 -2.07 6.64
C ASP A 75 17.02 -1.53 8.06
N ARG A 76 16.32 -0.44 8.42
CA ARG A 76 16.50 0.29 9.68
C ARG A 76 15.41 0.01 10.71
N MET A 77 14.50 -0.92 10.43
CA MET A 77 13.35 -1.20 11.29
C MET A 77 13.51 -2.51 12.05
N ASP A 78 13.18 -2.50 13.33
CA ASP A 78 13.07 -3.72 14.12
C ASP A 78 11.68 -4.35 13.95
N GLU A 79 11.64 -5.68 13.90
CA GLU A 79 10.40 -6.44 13.70
C GLU A 79 9.34 -6.16 14.79
N PRO A 80 9.68 -6.09 16.09
CA PRO A 80 8.70 -5.82 17.14
C PRO A 80 8.02 -4.45 17.03
N SER A 81 8.65 -3.50 16.33
CA SER A 81 8.17 -2.12 16.17
C SER A 81 7.00 -1.99 15.19
N LEU A 82 6.63 -3.07 14.49
CA LEU A 82 5.50 -3.09 13.58
C LEU A 82 4.30 -3.85 14.14
N PRO A 83 3.08 -3.51 13.67
CA PRO A 83 1.90 -4.32 13.89
C PRO A 83 2.14 -5.79 13.48
N PRO A 84 1.62 -6.78 14.25
CA PRO A 84 1.92 -8.20 14.07
C PRO A 84 1.78 -8.71 12.62
N GLN A 85 0.77 -8.23 11.90
CA GLN A 85 0.48 -8.63 10.53
C GLN A 85 1.61 -8.32 9.53
N TYR A 86 2.47 -7.32 9.81
CA TYR A 86 3.56 -6.92 8.91
C TYR A 86 4.93 -7.50 9.29
N ARG A 87 5.04 -8.14 10.47
CA ARG A 87 6.31 -8.61 11.02
C ARG A 87 6.98 -9.66 10.14
N LEU A 88 6.23 -10.68 9.75
CA LEU A 88 6.70 -11.73 8.86
C LEU A 88 7.13 -11.16 7.50
N PHE A 89 6.35 -10.21 6.96
CA PHE A 89 6.66 -9.55 5.70
C PHE A 89 7.94 -8.71 5.77
N LEU A 90 8.16 -7.94 6.84
CA LEU A 90 9.39 -7.19 7.03
C LEU A 90 10.61 -8.13 7.08
N ARG A 91 10.50 -9.24 7.83
CA ARG A 91 11.56 -10.25 7.90
C ARG A 91 11.88 -10.84 6.53
N ALA A 92 10.86 -11.20 5.76
CA ALA A 92 11.02 -11.73 4.40
C ALA A 92 11.63 -10.70 3.43
N CYS A 93 11.27 -9.42 3.55
CA CYS A 93 11.87 -8.36 2.73
C CYS A 93 13.37 -8.21 3.03
N LYS A 94 13.78 -8.32 4.30
CA LYS A 94 15.19 -8.26 4.71
C LYS A 94 16.01 -9.46 4.24
N SER A 95 15.40 -10.64 4.11
CA SER A 95 16.10 -11.83 3.59
C SER A 95 16.35 -11.75 2.07
N GLY A 96 15.58 -10.92 1.37
CA GLY A 96 15.68 -10.74 -0.09
C GLY A 96 15.16 -11.93 -0.90
N LYS A 97 14.61 -12.97 -0.25
CA LYS A 97 14.11 -14.16 -0.93
C LYS A 97 12.66 -13.95 -1.36
N GLN A 98 12.44 -13.90 -2.67
CA GLN A 98 11.11 -13.64 -3.23
C GLN A 98 10.04 -14.65 -2.78
N SER A 99 10.41 -15.92 -2.60
CA SER A 99 9.49 -16.95 -2.10
C SER A 99 9.00 -16.68 -0.68
N GLU A 100 9.87 -16.19 0.21
CA GLU A 100 9.48 -15.84 1.59
C GLU A 100 8.55 -14.62 1.60
N ILE A 101 8.80 -13.65 0.72
CA ILE A 101 7.97 -12.44 0.58
C ILE A 101 6.55 -12.82 0.14
N ASP A 102 6.45 -13.67 -0.87
CA ASP A 102 5.16 -14.14 -1.38
C ASP A 102 4.39 -14.95 -0.33
N ILE A 103 5.05 -15.83 0.42
CA ILE A 103 4.44 -16.57 1.53
C ILE A 103 3.90 -15.58 2.57
N ALA A 104 4.72 -14.61 3.00
CA ALA A 104 4.32 -13.63 3.99
C ALA A 104 3.07 -12.85 3.56
N ILE A 105 3.03 -12.39 2.31
CA ILE A 105 1.86 -11.71 1.73
C ILE A 105 0.64 -12.63 1.70
N MET A 106 0.79 -13.89 1.26
CA MET A 106 -0.34 -14.81 1.13
C MET A 106 -0.94 -15.23 2.48
N THR A 107 -0.13 -15.24 3.55
CA THR A 107 -0.59 -15.56 4.92
C THR A 107 -1.32 -14.41 5.61
N MET A 108 -1.26 -13.18 5.09
CA MET A 108 -1.99 -12.04 5.67
C MET A 108 -3.49 -12.22 5.49
N GLU A 109 -4.24 -12.26 6.59
CA GLU A 109 -5.70 -12.42 6.57
C GLU A 109 -6.42 -11.15 6.11
N ASP A 110 -6.01 -9.99 6.64
CA ASP A 110 -6.62 -8.70 6.30
C ASP A 110 -6.28 -8.30 4.85
N PRO A 111 -7.29 -8.16 3.97
CA PRO A 111 -7.06 -7.88 2.56
C PRO A 111 -6.42 -6.52 2.31
N LEU A 112 -6.68 -5.52 3.16
CA LEU A 112 -6.06 -4.20 3.01
C LEU A 112 -4.57 -4.26 3.38
N SER A 113 -4.23 -4.90 4.50
CA SER A 113 -2.85 -5.13 4.91
C SER A 113 -2.07 -5.90 3.85
N ARG A 114 -2.71 -6.90 3.21
CA ARG A 114 -2.14 -7.61 2.07
C ARG A 114 -1.81 -6.69 0.90
N LEU A 115 -2.71 -5.77 0.53
CA LEU A 115 -2.44 -4.81 -0.54
C LEU A 115 -1.38 -3.78 -0.17
N ILE A 116 -1.31 -3.34 1.08
CA ILE A 116 -0.24 -2.46 1.58
C ILE A 116 1.12 -3.17 1.43
N ALA A 117 1.21 -4.43 1.86
CA ALA A 117 2.43 -5.22 1.74
C ALA A 117 2.85 -5.42 0.28
N VAL A 118 1.92 -5.77 -0.62
CA VAL A 118 2.22 -5.85 -2.06
C VAL A 118 2.66 -4.50 -2.62
N GLY A 119 2.03 -3.40 -2.21
CA GLY A 119 2.41 -2.05 -2.64
C GLY A 119 3.85 -1.70 -2.27
N LEU A 120 4.25 -2.03 -1.04
CA LEU A 120 5.62 -1.82 -0.57
C LEU A 120 6.63 -2.74 -1.27
N ALA A 121 6.28 -4.01 -1.51
CA ALA A 121 7.09 -4.92 -2.31
C ALA A 121 7.32 -4.37 -3.72
N VAL A 122 6.28 -3.82 -4.37
CA VAL A 122 6.40 -3.15 -5.67
C VAL A 122 7.29 -1.92 -5.60
N GLN A 123 7.15 -1.07 -4.59
CA GLN A 123 8.00 0.11 -4.38
C GLN A 123 9.48 -0.27 -4.26
N LYS A 124 9.77 -1.44 -3.67
CA LYS A 124 11.13 -1.96 -3.47
C LYS A 124 11.65 -2.85 -4.59
N GLN A 125 10.90 -3.04 -5.67
CA GLN A 125 11.24 -3.98 -6.75
C GLN A 125 11.43 -5.42 -6.23
N LEU A 126 10.76 -5.78 -5.14
CA LEU A 126 10.79 -7.10 -4.50
C LEU A 126 9.50 -7.87 -4.84
N TYR A 127 9.18 -7.99 -6.13
CA TYR A 127 7.95 -8.61 -6.59
C TYR A 127 8.18 -9.51 -7.80
N GLN A 128 7.29 -10.49 -7.96
CA GLN A 128 7.19 -11.33 -9.14
C GLN A 128 5.73 -11.47 -9.58
N GLU A 129 5.49 -12.27 -10.62
CA GLU A 129 4.16 -12.48 -11.19
C GLU A 129 3.12 -12.91 -10.13
N THR A 130 3.49 -13.82 -9.23
CA THR A 130 2.63 -14.32 -8.15
C THR A 130 2.27 -13.23 -7.13
N THR A 131 3.20 -12.33 -6.81
CA THR A 131 2.96 -11.17 -5.94
C THR A 131 1.86 -10.26 -6.53
N LEU A 132 1.97 -9.93 -7.82
CA LEU A 132 1.00 -9.08 -8.52
C LEU A 132 -0.36 -9.76 -8.67
N LYS A 133 -0.37 -11.07 -8.98
CA LYS A 133 -1.61 -11.86 -9.05
C LYS A 133 -2.33 -11.94 -7.70
N ALA A 134 -1.60 -12.01 -6.58
CA ALA A 134 -2.19 -11.99 -5.25
C ALA A 134 -2.95 -10.68 -4.97
N ALA A 135 -2.38 -9.53 -5.36
CA ALA A 135 -3.08 -8.24 -5.25
C ALA A 135 -4.28 -8.13 -6.18
N ILE A 136 -4.18 -8.60 -7.43
CA ILE A 136 -5.32 -8.64 -8.37
C ILE A 136 -6.48 -9.47 -7.79
N ARG A 137 -6.20 -10.67 -7.31
CA ARG A 137 -7.19 -11.55 -6.68
C ARG A 137 -7.84 -10.85 -5.48
N THR A 138 -7.03 -10.30 -4.59
CA THR A 138 -7.50 -9.61 -3.38
C THR A 138 -8.38 -8.41 -3.72
N ALA A 139 -7.95 -7.55 -4.64
CA ALA A 139 -8.74 -6.40 -5.06
C ALA A 139 -10.04 -6.81 -5.77
N SER A 140 -10.02 -7.89 -6.55
CA SER A 140 -11.20 -8.41 -7.24
C SER A 140 -12.22 -8.97 -6.24
N GLU A 141 -11.79 -9.80 -5.29
CA GLU A 141 -12.65 -10.40 -4.25
C GLU A 141 -13.33 -9.33 -3.38
N GLN A 142 -12.63 -8.21 -3.13
CA GLN A 142 -13.16 -7.09 -2.35
C GLN A 142 -13.95 -6.06 -3.19
N GLY A 143 -14.03 -6.23 -4.51
CA GLY A 143 -14.68 -5.27 -5.42
C GLY A 143 -13.96 -3.91 -5.51
N TRP A 144 -12.68 -3.84 -5.16
CA TRP A 144 -11.89 -2.61 -5.14
C TRP A 144 -11.37 -2.24 -6.53
N LYS A 145 -12.24 -1.69 -7.37
CA LYS A 145 -11.95 -1.35 -8.79
C LYS A 145 -10.65 -0.55 -8.97
N LYS A 146 -10.35 0.43 -8.11
CA LYS A 146 -9.13 1.25 -8.21
C LYS A 146 -7.87 0.40 -8.07
N ALA A 147 -7.77 -0.37 -6.98
CA ALA A 147 -6.64 -1.27 -6.74
C ALA A 147 -6.51 -2.31 -7.86
N LEU A 148 -7.64 -2.92 -8.27
CA LEU A 148 -7.66 -3.91 -9.35
C LEU A 148 -7.07 -3.37 -10.65
N LEU A 149 -7.53 -2.19 -11.10
CA LEU A 149 -7.02 -1.56 -12.32
C LEU A 149 -5.55 -1.18 -12.22
N VAL A 150 -5.08 -0.73 -11.05
CA VAL A 150 -3.67 -0.39 -10.83
C VAL A 150 -2.79 -1.64 -10.95
N TYR A 151 -3.14 -2.74 -10.27
CA TYR A 151 -2.33 -3.94 -10.29
C TYR A 151 -2.39 -4.69 -11.62
N LEU A 152 -3.53 -4.64 -12.34
CA LEU A 152 -3.59 -5.16 -13.71
C LEU A 152 -2.64 -4.40 -14.64
N LYS A 153 -2.57 -3.06 -14.55
CA LYS A 153 -1.61 -2.26 -15.31
C LYS A 153 -0.18 -2.64 -14.96
N LYS A 154 0.13 -2.76 -13.66
CA LYS A 154 1.46 -3.16 -13.19
C LYS A 154 1.86 -4.56 -13.69
N LEU A 155 0.92 -5.50 -13.75
CA LEU A 155 1.14 -6.85 -14.28
C LEU A 155 1.37 -6.85 -15.79
N ARG A 156 0.59 -6.07 -16.55
CA ARG A 156 0.83 -5.87 -17.99
C ARG A 156 2.24 -5.31 -18.24
N ASP A 157 2.65 -4.32 -17.47
CA ASP A 157 3.97 -3.70 -17.60
C ASP A 157 5.09 -4.70 -17.25
N PHE A 158 4.88 -5.55 -16.23
CA PHE A 158 5.77 -6.66 -15.90
C PHE A 158 5.94 -7.65 -17.06
N TYR A 159 4.85 -8.10 -17.70
CA TYR A 159 4.93 -8.99 -18.86
C TYR A 159 5.59 -8.32 -20.06
N THR A 160 5.31 -7.04 -20.29
CA THR A 160 5.91 -6.28 -21.39
C THR A 160 7.44 -6.21 -21.21
N ALA A 161 7.91 -5.92 -19.99
CA ALA A 161 9.34 -5.90 -19.68
C ALA A 161 10.00 -7.29 -19.80
N GLY A 162 9.25 -8.36 -19.51
CA GLY A 162 9.71 -9.74 -19.66
C GLY A 162 9.63 -10.30 -21.09
N GLY A 163 9.10 -9.54 -22.07
CA GLY A 163 8.91 -10.01 -23.45
C GLY A 163 7.70 -10.94 -23.66
N GLU A 164 6.86 -11.11 -22.64
CA GLU A 164 5.68 -11.99 -22.62
C GLU A 164 4.46 -11.31 -23.28
N ARG A 165 4.56 -11.01 -24.58
CA ARG A 165 3.59 -10.18 -25.32
C ARG A 165 2.15 -10.69 -25.21
N GLU A 166 1.93 -11.99 -25.40
CA GLU A 166 0.58 -12.58 -25.33
C GLU A 166 -0.07 -12.35 -23.95
N LYS A 167 0.70 -12.52 -22.86
CA LYS A 167 0.20 -12.28 -21.50
C LYS A 167 -0.07 -10.81 -21.25
N ALA A 168 0.76 -9.91 -21.79
CA ALA A 168 0.54 -8.47 -21.73
C ALA A 168 -0.77 -8.07 -22.44
N ASP A 169 -0.99 -8.58 -23.66
CA ASP A 169 -2.19 -8.30 -24.47
C ASP A 169 -3.46 -8.81 -23.80
N LEU A 170 -3.46 -10.05 -23.29
CA LEU A 170 -4.58 -10.59 -22.51
C LEU A 170 -4.86 -9.75 -21.25
N THR A 171 -3.81 -9.25 -20.59
CA THR A 171 -3.98 -8.38 -19.42
C THR A 171 -4.55 -7.02 -19.83
N GLN A 172 -4.15 -6.48 -20.98
CA GLN A 172 -4.69 -5.25 -21.53
C GLN A 172 -6.19 -5.38 -21.88
N GLN A 173 -6.59 -6.48 -22.51
CA GLN A 173 -8.00 -6.77 -22.79
C GLN A 173 -8.84 -6.80 -21.50
N LYS A 174 -8.33 -7.43 -20.42
CA LYS A 174 -9.00 -7.41 -19.12
C LYS A 174 -9.15 -6.00 -18.55
N ILE A 175 -8.13 -5.16 -18.68
CA ILE A 175 -8.20 -3.77 -18.23
C ILE A 175 -9.31 -3.01 -18.96
N ASP A 176 -9.42 -3.20 -20.27
CA ASP A 176 -10.38 -2.47 -21.10
C ASP A 176 -11.82 -2.92 -20.89
N LEU A 177 -12.06 -4.17 -20.50
CA LEU A 177 -13.39 -4.65 -20.09
C LEU A 177 -13.85 -4.05 -18.75
N ILE A 178 -12.93 -3.64 -17.88
CA ILE A 178 -13.25 -3.16 -16.52
C ILE A 178 -13.38 -1.63 -16.47
N LYS A 179 -12.65 -0.90 -17.33
CA LYS A 179 -12.59 0.59 -17.32
C LYS A 179 -13.97 1.21 -17.44
#